data_AF-A0A1I7LST3-F1
#
_entry.id   AF-A0A1I7LST3-F1
#
_cell.length_a   1.000
_cell.length_b   1.000
_cell.length_c   1.000
_cell.angle_alpha   90.00
_cell.angle_beta   90.00
_cell.angle_gamma   90.00
#
_symmetry.space_group_name_H-M   'P 1'
#
loop_
_entity.id
_entity.type
_entity.pdbx_description
1 polymer ?
#
loop_
_entity_poly.entity_id
_entity_poly.type
_entity_poly.pdbx_seq_one_letter_code
_entity_poly.pdbx_strand_id
1 'polypeptide(L)'
;MTDPTSPAATLRALLATLVKSALIADEARLAAWRREAVALHGRLRTQDLSGLKLDGIWTLAVREAEAPDLRPDETQVSLTMPQACPLPLDAVAGPGFDVDAAIERIRKSASTG
;
A
#
# COMPACT_ATOMS: atom_id res chain seq x y z
N MET A 1 -7.60 -14.75 -13.56
CA MET A 1 -6.32 -14.10 -13.90
C MET A 1 -6.64 -12.61 -14.08
N THR A 2 -6.56 -11.83 -13.00
CA THR A 2 -6.79 -10.38 -13.05
C THR A 2 -5.71 -9.76 -13.92
N ASP A 3 -6.11 -8.94 -14.87
CA ASP A 3 -5.18 -8.23 -15.74
C ASP A 3 -4.21 -7.40 -14.88
N PRO A 4 -2.87 -7.58 -15.00
CA PRO A 4 -1.88 -6.83 -14.23
C PRO A 4 -1.89 -5.32 -14.56
N THR A 5 -2.67 -4.90 -15.55
CA THR A 5 -2.92 -3.50 -15.90
C THR A 5 -4.26 -2.98 -15.41
N SER A 6 -5.09 -3.79 -14.76
CA SER A 6 -6.39 -3.34 -14.26
C SER A 6 -6.25 -2.28 -13.15
N PRO A 7 -7.21 -1.35 -13.03
CA PRO A 7 -7.19 -0.32 -11.98
C PRO A 7 -7.17 -0.92 -10.56
N ALA A 8 -7.92 -2.00 -10.35
CA ALA A 8 -7.93 -2.74 -9.09
C ALA A 8 -6.56 -3.38 -8.77
N ALA A 9 -5.89 -3.97 -9.77
CA ALA A 9 -4.57 -4.55 -9.58
C ALA A 9 -3.50 -3.49 -9.29
N THR A 10 -3.60 -2.34 -9.97
CA THR A 10 -2.68 -1.20 -9.78
C THR A 10 -2.85 -0.59 -8.39
N LEU A 11 -4.09 -0.39 -7.94
CA LEU A 11 -4.39 0.09 -6.59
C LEU A 11 -3.94 -0.90 -5.52
N ARG A 12 -4.20 -2.20 -5.72
CA ARG A 12 -3.76 -3.25 -4.80
C ARG A 12 -2.24 -3.26 -4.65
N ALA A 13 -1.52 -3.22 -5.77
CA ALA A 13 -0.07 -3.19 -5.77
C ALA A 13 0.45 -1.94 -5.03
N LEU A 14 -0.13 -0.76 -5.29
CA LEU A 14 0.25 0.47 -4.60
C LEU A 14 0.07 0.33 -3.09
N LEU A 15 -1.11 -0.12 -2.64
CA LEU A 15 -1.39 -0.32 -1.22
C LEU A 15 -0.45 -1.35 -0.60
N ALA A 16 -0.15 -2.45 -1.30
CA ALA A 16 0.77 -3.48 -0.81
C ALA A 16 2.18 -2.91 -0.63
N THR A 17 2.66 -2.11 -1.59
CA THR A 17 3.96 -1.42 -1.49
C THR A 17 4.02 -0.46 -0.30
N LEU A 18 2.93 0.26 0.00
CA LEU A 18 2.86 1.14 1.17
C LEU A 18 2.87 0.35 2.49
N VAL A 19 2.11 -0.75 2.57
CA VAL A 19 2.10 -1.61 3.76
C VAL A 19 3.48 -2.22 4.01
N LYS A 20 4.12 -2.78 2.98
CA LYS A 20 5.50 -3.29 3.07
C LYS A 20 6.46 -2.23 3.59
N SER A 21 6.36 -1.01 3.05
CA SER A 21 7.18 0.12 3.47
C SER A 21 6.93 0.55 4.92
N ALA A 22 5.70 0.37 5.43
CA ALA A 22 5.36 0.66 6.81
C ALA A 22 5.87 -0.41 7.80
N LEU A 23 6.09 -1.64 7.32
CA LEU A 23 6.53 -2.79 8.13
C LEU A 23 8.06 -2.97 8.17
N ILE A 24 8.82 -2.30 7.31
CA ILE A 24 10.27 -2.47 7.21
C ILE A 24 11.05 -1.28 7.80
N ALA A 25 12.22 -1.57 8.38
CA ALA A 25 13.19 -0.56 8.82
C ALA A 25 14.40 -0.41 7.87
N ASP A 26 14.52 -1.26 6.85
CA ASP A 26 15.58 -1.23 5.84
C ASP A 26 15.40 -0.05 4.88
N GLU A 27 16.31 0.94 4.97
CA GLU A 27 16.27 2.15 4.15
C GLU A 27 16.46 1.89 2.65
N ALA A 28 17.24 0.87 2.26
CA ALA A 28 17.49 0.56 0.85
C ALA A 28 16.24 -0.04 0.20
N ARG A 29 15.53 -0.91 0.93
CA ARG A 29 14.23 -1.46 0.49
C ARG A 29 13.16 -0.38 0.48
N LEU A 30 13.13 0.47 1.50
CA LEU A 30 12.22 1.60 1.55
C LEU A 30 12.40 2.53 0.33
N ALA A 31 13.64 2.83 -0.07
CA ALA A 31 13.90 3.63 -1.26
C ALA A 31 13.42 2.95 -2.56
N ALA A 32 13.54 1.62 -2.67
CA ALA A 32 13.03 0.88 -3.82
C ALA A 32 11.50 0.93 -3.89
N TRP A 33 10.83 0.67 -2.77
CA TRP A 33 9.37 0.68 -2.69
C TRP A 33 8.77 2.08 -2.85
N ARG A 34 9.45 3.14 -2.38
CA ARG A 34 9.05 4.52 -2.68
C ARG A 34 9.00 4.80 -4.18
N ARG A 35 10.04 4.39 -4.92
CA ARG A 35 10.07 4.55 -6.38
C ARG A 35 8.97 3.75 -7.07
N GLU A 36 8.73 2.52 -6.61
CA GLU A 36 7.65 1.68 -7.11
C GLU A 36 6.26 2.30 -6.84
N ALA A 37 6.03 2.82 -5.64
CA ALA A 37 4.79 3.50 -5.26
C ALA A 37 4.53 4.73 -6.15
N VAL A 38 5.56 5.54 -6.44
CA VAL A 38 5.43 6.68 -7.36
C VAL A 38 5.06 6.23 -8.77
N ALA A 39 5.67 5.15 -9.28
CA ALA A 39 5.35 4.60 -10.59
C ALA A 39 3.92 4.04 -10.66
N LEU A 40 3.49 3.33 -9.63
CA LEU A 40 2.13 2.79 -9.51
C LEU A 40 1.09 3.89 -9.38
N HIS A 41 1.37 4.94 -8.61
CA HIS A 41 0.51 6.12 -8.52
C HIS A 41 0.37 6.83 -9.86
N GLY A 42 1.46 7.00 -10.61
CA GLY A 42 1.44 7.58 -11.95
C GLY A 42 0.52 6.81 -12.91
N ARG A 43 0.53 5.47 -12.84
CA ARG A 43 -0.40 4.61 -13.61
C ARG A 43 -1.83 4.70 -13.11
N LEU A 44 -2.02 4.74 -11.80
CA LEU A 44 -3.34 4.80 -11.18
C LEU A 44 -4.08 6.09 -11.56
N ARG A 45 -3.37 7.21 -11.66
CA ARG A 45 -3.93 8.52 -12.04
C ARG A 45 -4.53 8.57 -13.45
N THR A 46 -4.14 7.67 -14.34
CA THR A 46 -4.67 7.60 -15.71
C THR A 46 -5.83 6.62 -15.85
N GLN A 47 -6.20 5.94 -14.77
CA GLN A 47 -7.18 4.86 -14.77
C GLN A 47 -8.52 5.34 -14.18
N ASP A 48 -9.60 4.73 -14.65
CA ASP A 48 -10.92 4.91 -14.02
C ASP A 48 -11.01 4.05 -12.76
N LEU A 49 -11.23 4.70 -11.63
CA LEU A 49 -11.39 4.07 -10.31
C LEU A 49 -12.86 3.96 -9.91
N SER A 50 -13.78 4.43 -10.76
CA SER A 50 -15.21 4.37 -10.50
C SER A 50 -15.65 2.91 -10.31
N GLY A 51 -16.37 2.66 -9.20
CA GLY A 51 -16.82 1.31 -8.85
C GLY A 51 -15.81 0.42 -8.10
N LEU A 52 -14.59 0.90 -7.84
CA LEU A 52 -13.64 0.16 -7.00
C LEU A 52 -14.04 0.23 -5.52
N LYS A 53 -13.99 -0.93 -4.85
CA LYS A 53 -14.21 -1.03 -3.40
C LYS A 53 -12.87 -1.02 -2.68
N LEU A 54 -12.50 0.13 -2.13
CA LEU A 54 -11.20 0.34 -1.48
C LEU A 54 -10.90 -0.69 -0.38
N ASP A 55 -11.85 -0.96 0.51
CA ASP A 55 -11.64 -1.90 1.63
C ASP A 55 -11.39 -3.35 1.17
N GLY A 56 -12.05 -3.76 0.09
CA GLY A 56 -11.82 -5.08 -0.51
C GLY A 56 -10.41 -5.18 -1.10
N ILE A 57 -9.93 -4.11 -1.73
CA ILE A 57 -8.60 -4.03 -2.31
C ILE A 57 -7.53 -3.95 -1.22
N TRP A 58 -7.79 -3.18 -0.16
CA TRP A 58 -6.93 -3.07 1.03
C TRP A 58 -6.70 -4.43 1.69
N THR A 59 -7.76 -5.21 1.91
CA THR A 59 -7.65 -6.55 2.51
C THR A 59 -6.73 -7.46 1.71
N LEU A 60 -6.79 -7.40 0.38
CA LEU A 60 -5.91 -8.17 -0.50
C LEU A 60 -4.48 -7.66 -0.47
N ALA A 61 -4.29 -6.35 -0.42
CA ALA A 61 -2.98 -5.71 -0.35
C ALA A 61 -2.22 -6.04 0.95
N VAL A 62 -2.91 -6.03 2.09
CA VAL A 62 -2.35 -6.43 3.39
C VAL A 62 -1.88 -7.90 3.34
N ARG A 63 -2.73 -8.80 2.84
CA ARG A 63 -2.37 -10.22 2.68
C ARG A 63 -1.16 -10.45 1.78
N GLU A 64 -1.02 -9.64 0.73
CA GLU A 64 0.14 -9.69 -0.17
C GLU A 64 1.41 -9.11 0.46
N ALA A 65 1.28 -8.08 1.29
CA ALA A 65 2.38 -7.50 2.03
C ALA A 65 2.90 -8.44 3.13
N GLU A 66 2.00 -9.17 3.81
CA GLU A 66 2.33 -10.14 4.86
C GLU A 66 2.74 -11.53 4.32
N ALA A 67 2.88 -11.67 2.99
CA ALA A 67 3.26 -12.93 2.37
C ALA A 67 4.61 -13.43 2.93
N PRO A 68 4.73 -14.74 3.23
CA PRO A 68 5.85 -15.30 3.98
C PRO A 68 7.24 -15.08 3.35
N ASP A 69 7.31 -14.76 2.06
CA ASP A 69 8.55 -14.44 1.35
C ASP A 69 9.21 -13.12 1.84
N LEU A 70 8.48 -12.28 2.58
CA LEU A 70 8.96 -11.00 3.12
C LEU A 70 9.34 -11.05 4.61
N ARG A 71 9.03 -12.17 5.30
CA ARG A 71 9.24 -12.34 6.75
C ARG A 71 10.69 -12.34 7.27
N PRO A 72 11.75 -12.74 6.51
CA PRO A 72 13.09 -12.79 7.12
C PRO A 72 13.70 -11.41 7.40
N ASP A 73 13.16 -10.33 6.83
CA ASP A 73 13.68 -8.95 7.00
C ASP A 73 12.74 -8.02 7.77
N GLU A 74 11.55 -8.50 8.14
CA GLU A 74 10.63 -7.76 8.99
C GLU A 74 11.18 -7.80 10.42
N THR A 75 11.82 -6.71 10.85
CA THR A 75 12.02 -6.43 12.26
C THR A 75 10.62 -6.25 12.84
N GLN A 76 10.02 -7.34 13.32
CA GLN A 76 8.62 -7.44 13.69
C GLN A 76 8.27 -6.45 14.81
N VAL A 77 7.93 -5.22 14.45
CA VAL A 77 7.02 -4.42 15.25
C VAL A 77 5.69 -5.16 15.17
N SER A 78 5.16 -5.62 16.30
CA SER A 78 3.83 -6.26 16.36
C SER A 78 2.76 -5.24 15.97
N LEU A 79 2.60 -5.03 14.66
CA LEU A 79 1.65 -4.12 14.06
C LEU A 79 0.45 -4.93 13.62
N THR A 80 -0.71 -4.58 14.17
CA THR A 80 -1.98 -5.18 13.74
C THR A 80 -2.57 -4.27 12.68
N MET A 81 -2.53 -4.71 11.41
CA MET A 81 -3.07 -3.91 10.32
C MET A 81 -4.58 -3.68 10.51
N PRO A 82 -5.08 -2.45 10.29
CA PRO A 82 -6.50 -2.15 10.42
C PRO A 82 -7.32 -2.92 9.38
N GLN A 83 -8.54 -3.33 9.74
CA GLN A 83 -9.45 -4.03 8.82
C GLN A 83 -9.94 -3.14 7.68
N ALA A 84 -10.14 -1.85 7.94
CA ALA A 84 -10.50 -0.85 6.93
C ALA A 84 -9.25 -0.08 6.47
N CYS A 85 -9.27 0.42 5.23
CA CYS A 85 -8.16 1.21 4.74
C CYS A 85 -8.06 2.54 5.51
N PRO A 86 -6.91 2.88 6.12
CA PRO A 86 -6.77 4.13 6.87
C PRO A 86 -6.65 5.36 5.95
N LEU A 87 -6.48 5.15 4.64
CA LEU A 87 -6.33 6.16 3.61
C LEU A 87 -7.64 6.29 2.83
N PRO A 88 -8.16 7.49 2.57
CA PRO A 88 -9.30 7.65 1.68
C PRO A 88 -8.86 7.58 0.21
N LEU A 89 -9.78 7.14 -0.67
CA LEU A 89 -9.46 6.84 -2.08
C LEU A 89 -8.92 8.07 -2.83
N ASP A 90 -9.52 9.23 -2.56
CA ASP A 90 -9.16 10.54 -3.11
C ASP A 90 -7.75 10.99 -2.70
N ALA A 91 -7.31 10.68 -1.48
CA ALA A 91 -5.94 10.96 -1.05
C ALA A 91 -4.93 10.08 -1.78
N VAL A 92 -5.25 8.79 -2.01
CA VAL A 92 -4.35 7.85 -2.69
C VAL A 92 -4.31 8.09 -4.20
N ALA A 93 -5.43 8.40 -4.83
CA ALA A 93 -5.52 8.63 -6.27
C ALA A 93 -5.30 10.10 -6.67
N GLY A 94 -5.29 11.01 -5.69
CA GLY A 94 -5.22 12.45 -5.92
C GLY A 94 -3.86 12.92 -6.44
N PRO A 95 -3.80 14.12 -7.05
CA PRO A 95 -2.57 14.71 -7.57
C PRO A 95 -1.57 15.11 -6.46
N GLY A 96 -2.03 15.21 -5.21
CA GLY A 96 -1.21 15.54 -4.03
C GLY A 96 -0.82 14.34 -3.18
N PHE A 97 -0.85 13.12 -3.74
CA PHE A 97 -0.48 11.91 -3.01
C PHE A 97 0.99 11.97 -2.57
N ASP A 98 1.19 11.88 -1.26
CA ASP A 98 2.50 11.81 -0.61
C ASP A 98 2.70 10.40 -0.06
N VAL A 99 3.65 9.67 -0.67
CA VAL A 99 3.99 8.29 -0.31
C VAL A 99 4.45 8.20 1.13
N ASP A 100 5.26 9.14 1.60
CA ASP A 100 5.82 9.13 2.94
C ASP A 100 4.74 9.41 3.99
N ALA A 101 3.89 10.40 3.73
CA ALA A 101 2.75 10.68 4.60
C ALA A 101 1.77 9.49 4.68
N ALA A 102 1.57 8.77 3.56
CA ALA A 102 0.72 7.59 3.51
C ALA A 102 1.31 6.42 4.33
N ILE A 103 2.62 6.17 4.20
CA ILE A 103 3.35 5.16 4.98
C ILE A 103 3.25 5.48 6.48
N GLU A 104 3.54 6.72 6.87
CA GLU A 104 3.45 7.19 8.26
C GLU A 104 2.05 7.00 8.84
N ARG A 105 1.02 7.28 8.05
CA ARG A 105 -0.37 7.10 8.46
C ARG A 105 -0.72 5.62 8.69
N ILE A 106 -0.32 4.74 7.76
CA ILE A 106 -0.52 3.29 7.92
C ILE A 106 0.20 2.77 9.17
N ARG A 107 1.46 3.17 9.37
CA ARG A 107 2.24 2.78 10.55
C ARG A 107 1.58 3.22 11.85
N LYS A 108 1.11 4.47 11.92
CA LYS A 108 0.37 4.99 13.07
C LYS A 108 -0.90 4.18 13.33
N SER A 109 -1.71 3.95 12.30
CA SER A 109 -2.95 3.17 12.42
C SER A 109 -2.70 1.74 12.89
N ALA A 110 -1.63 1.09 12.40
CA ALA A 110 -1.28 -0.27 12.79
C ALA A 110 -0.66 -0.37 14.20
N SER A 111 -0.13 0.74 14.73
CA SER A 111 0.40 0.84 16.10
C SER A 111 -0.68 1.08 17.15
N THR A 112 -1.87 1.55 16.74
CA THR A 112 -3.02 1.86 17.62
C THR A 112 -4.06 0.73 17.68
N GLY A 113 -3.71 -0.47 17.21
CA GLY A 113 -4.60 -1.65 17.19
C GLY A 113 -4.99 -2.14 18.57
#